data_AF-A0A2K1Q2C2-F1
#
_entry.id   AF-A0A2K1Q2C2-F1
#
_cell.length_a   1.000
_cell.length_b   1.000
_cell.length_c   1.000
_cell.angle_alpha   90.00
_cell.angle_beta   90.00
_cell.angle_gamma   90.00
#
_symmetry.space_group_name_H-M   'P 1'
#
loop_
_entity.id
_entity.type
_entity.pdbx_description
1 polymer ?
#
loop_
_entity_poly.entity_id
_entity_poly.type
_entity_poly.pdbx_seq_one_letter_code
_entity_poly.pdbx_strand_id
1 'polypeptide(L)'
;MSAINNPKRLLIGLLLAPLVPGLLMLAISLFGNPSEGLWSLKLIAMFAYPAMLVVGLPLHLLFQRLGWNNVWPYLLSGAIAGIVVAYYLFPSVHGFANPSSIAIAVICAFFGAITAATFWWIARPSRP
;
A
#
# COMPACT_ATOMS: atom_id res chain seq x y z
N MET A 1 22.52 8.89 1.77
CA MET A 1 21.65 9.90 2.45
C MET A 1 20.43 9.21 3.06
N SER A 2 20.24 9.35 4.39
CA SER A 2 19.03 8.88 5.11
C SER A 2 17.78 9.62 4.61
N ALA A 3 16.57 9.05 4.63
CA ALA A 3 15.36 9.81 4.23
C ALA A 3 15.04 10.97 5.17
N ILE A 4 15.65 11.01 6.36
CA ILE A 4 15.69 12.22 7.20
C ILE A 4 16.28 13.41 6.41
N ASN A 5 17.18 13.16 5.46
CA ASN A 5 17.88 14.17 4.69
C ASN A 5 17.06 14.68 3.48
N ASN A 6 15.92 14.04 3.15
CA ASN A 6 15.04 14.52 2.07
C ASN A 6 13.55 14.39 2.46
N PRO A 7 13.09 15.23 3.41
CA PRO A 7 11.71 15.20 3.90
C PRO A 7 10.69 15.44 2.80
N LYS A 8 11.06 16.16 1.73
CA LYS A 8 10.20 16.39 0.56
C LYS A 8 9.83 15.08 -0.13
N ARG A 9 10.79 14.19 -0.40
CA ARG A 9 10.52 12.89 -1.03
C ARG A 9 9.66 11.99 -0.15
N LEU A 10 9.90 12.02 1.16
CA LEU A 10 9.10 11.24 2.12
C LEU A 10 7.64 11.72 2.15
N LEU A 11 7.41 13.04 2.21
CA LEU A 11 6.07 13.62 2.17
C LEU A 11 5.35 13.32 0.85
N ILE A 12 6.04 13.49 -0.29
CA ILE A 12 5.48 13.16 -1.61
C ILE A 12 5.12 11.68 -1.68
N GLY A 13 5.99 10.79 -1.19
CA GLY A 13 5.71 9.36 -1.14
C GLY A 13 4.48 9.06 -0.29
N LEU A 14 4.38 9.66 0.89
CA LEU A 14 3.29 9.43 1.82
C LEU A 14 1.95 9.94 1.28
N LEU A 15 1.96 11.02 0.50
CA LEU A 15 0.78 11.59 -0.14
C LEU A 15 0.35 10.80 -1.39
N LEU A 16 1.30 10.42 -2.25
CA LEU A 16 1.00 9.85 -3.57
C LEU A 16 0.87 8.33 -3.56
N ALA A 17 1.69 7.61 -2.77
CA ALA A 17 1.74 6.16 -2.85
C ALA A 17 0.40 5.47 -2.53
N PRO A 18 -0.38 5.90 -1.50
CA PRO A 18 -1.70 5.33 -1.22
C PRO A 18 -2.73 5.53 -2.35
N LEU A 19 -2.54 6.53 -3.21
CA LEU A 19 -3.47 6.82 -4.32
C LEU A 19 -3.24 5.93 -5.53
N VAL A 20 -2.00 5.47 -5.76
CA VAL A 20 -1.64 4.70 -6.96
C VAL A 20 -2.50 3.45 -7.19
N PRO A 21 -2.74 2.55 -6.22
CA PRO A 21 -3.62 1.41 -6.47
C PRO A 21 -5.07 1.82 -6.76
N GLY A 22 -5.56 2.91 -6.16
CA GLY A 22 -6.89 3.43 -6.43
C GLY A 22 -7.01 4.05 -7.82
N LEU A 23 -5.99 4.78 -8.27
CA LEU A 23 -5.92 5.33 -9.62
C LEU A 23 -5.80 4.22 -10.67
N LEU A 24 -5.07 3.14 -10.36
CA LEU A 24 -4.99 1.96 -11.21
C LEU A 24 -6.38 1.32 -11.37
N MET A 25 -7.11 1.12 -10.27
CA MET A 25 -8.48 0.60 -10.32
C MET A 25 -9.43 1.52 -11.07
N LEU A 26 -9.33 2.84 -10.86
CA LEU A 26 -10.10 3.81 -11.62
C LEU A 26 -9.82 3.69 -13.11
N ALA A 27 -8.55 3.64 -13.52
CA ALA A 27 -8.16 3.49 -14.93
C ALA A 27 -8.72 2.22 -15.57
N ILE A 28 -8.70 1.08 -14.85
CA ILE A 28 -9.30 -0.17 -15.33
C ILE A 28 -10.82 -0.03 -15.45
N SER A 29 -11.47 0.61 -14.48
CA SER A 29 -12.93 0.78 -14.47
C SER A 29 -13.46 1.65 -15.62
N LEU A 30 -12.62 2.50 -16.23
CA LEU A 30 -13.00 3.32 -17.39
C LEU A 30 -13.43 2.47 -18.60
N PHE A 31 -13.00 1.21 -18.67
CA PHE A 31 -13.39 0.28 -19.73
C PHE A 31 -14.73 -0.44 -19.46
N GLY A 32 -15.34 -0.25 -18.29
CA GLY A 32 -16.59 -0.90 -17.89
C GLY A 32 -17.54 0.07 -17.19
N ASN A 33 -17.35 0.25 -15.89
CA ASN A 33 -18.18 1.13 -15.06
C ASN A 33 -17.32 2.14 -14.26
N PRO A 34 -17.20 3.40 -14.73
CA PRO A 34 -16.41 4.42 -14.05
C PRO A 34 -16.85 4.73 -12.61
N SER A 35 -18.13 4.52 -12.29
CA SER A 35 -18.66 4.77 -10.94
C SER A 35 -18.07 3.83 -9.89
N GLU A 36 -17.78 2.59 -10.30
CA GLU A 36 -17.15 1.58 -9.43
C GLU A 36 -15.70 1.95 -9.13
N GLY A 37 -14.94 2.41 -10.12
CA GLY A 37 -13.56 2.85 -9.90
C GLY A 37 -13.46 4.08 -9.01
N LEU A 38 -14.38 5.04 -9.14
CA LEU A 38 -14.44 6.19 -8.22
C LEU A 38 -14.74 5.75 -6.79
N TRP A 39 -15.62 4.76 -6.61
CA TRP A 39 -15.92 4.19 -5.30
C TRP A 39 -14.73 3.42 -4.72
N SER A 40 -14.06 2.59 -5.54
CA SER A 40 -12.83 1.88 -5.15
C SER A 40 -11.71 2.83 -4.77
N LEU A 41 -11.50 3.92 -5.52
CA LEU A 41 -10.49 4.95 -5.20
C LEU A 41 -10.77 5.57 -3.82
N LYS A 42 -12.02 5.91 -3.52
CA LYS A 42 -12.41 6.45 -2.21
C LYS A 42 -12.12 5.47 -1.09
N LEU A 43 -12.54 4.22 -1.23
CA LEU A 43 -12.28 3.20 -0.22
C LEU A 43 -10.78 2.96 -0.01
N ILE A 44 -10.01 2.83 -1.09
CA ILE A 44 -8.58 2.63 -1.03
C ILE A 44 -7.92 3.81 -0.30
N ALA A 45 -8.27 5.05 -0.65
CA ALA A 45 -7.74 6.22 0.03
C ALA A 45 -8.09 6.23 1.54
N MET A 46 -9.34 5.93 1.90
CA MET A 46 -9.79 5.91 3.30
C MET A 46 -8.98 4.96 4.19
N PHE A 47 -8.52 3.82 3.66
CA PHE A 47 -7.79 2.82 4.45
C PHE A 47 -6.28 2.83 4.23
N ALA A 48 -5.82 3.15 3.03
CA ALA A 48 -4.40 3.13 2.70
C ALA A 48 -3.65 4.28 3.40
N TYR A 49 -4.25 5.46 3.59
CA TYR A 49 -3.60 6.55 4.32
C TYR A 49 -3.32 6.20 5.80
N PRO A 50 -4.31 5.74 6.60
CA PRO A 50 -4.05 5.27 7.95
C PRO A 50 -3.05 4.12 8.00
N ALA A 51 -3.18 3.11 7.12
CA ALA A 51 -2.26 1.99 7.07
C ALA A 51 -0.82 2.45 6.76
N MET A 52 -0.66 3.41 5.86
CA MET A 52 0.63 3.99 5.52
C MET A 52 1.24 4.76 6.71
N LEU A 53 0.44 5.50 7.47
CA LEU A 53 0.91 6.26 8.63
C LEU A 53 1.28 5.35 9.81
N VAL A 54 0.46 4.35 10.10
CA VAL A 54 0.60 3.47 11.27
C VAL A 54 1.62 2.36 11.03
N VAL A 55 1.69 1.81 9.81
CA VAL A 55 2.53 0.66 9.48
C VAL A 55 3.62 1.02 8.49
N GLY A 56 3.25 1.66 7.37
CA GLY A 56 4.16 1.91 6.25
C GLY A 56 5.35 2.80 6.62
N LEU A 57 5.10 3.95 7.27
CA LEU A 57 6.12 4.91 7.64
C LEU A 57 7.07 4.36 8.72
N PRO A 58 6.60 3.75 9.83
CA PRO A 58 7.49 3.10 10.80
C PRO A 58 8.35 2.01 10.18
N LEU A 59 7.77 1.14 9.32
CA LEU A 59 8.54 0.08 8.65
C LEU A 59 9.59 0.64 7.69
N HIS A 60 9.28 1.73 6.98
CA HIS A 60 10.28 2.40 6.14
C HIS A 60 11.47 2.92 6.94
N LEU A 61 11.21 3.57 8.07
CA LEU A 61 12.26 4.07 8.96
C LEU A 61 13.09 2.91 9.55
N LEU A 62 12.43 1.80 9.90
CA LEU A 62 13.09 0.58 10.35
C LEU A 62 13.99 -0.01 9.25
N PHE A 63 13.48 -0.18 8.03
CA PHE A 63 14.24 -0.69 6.90
C PHE A 63 15.44 0.21 6.55
N GLN A 64 15.31 1.52 6.71
CA GLN A 64 16.44 2.43 6.55
C GLN A 64 17.51 2.24 7.62
N ARG A 65 17.11 2.10 8.89
CA ARG A 65 18.05 1.83 9.98
C ARG A 65 18.79 0.50 9.78
N LEU A 66 18.13 -0.50 9.18
CA LEU A 66 18.72 -1.78 8.82
C LEU A 66 19.53 -1.75 7.52
N GLY A 67 19.56 -0.62 6.80
CA GLY A 67 20.25 -0.50 5.51
C GLY A 67 19.60 -1.30 4.37
N TRP A 68 18.34 -1.71 4.52
CA TRP A 68 17.61 -2.49 3.53
C TRP A 68 17.15 -1.60 2.38
N ASN A 69 17.92 -1.67 1.30
CA ASN A 69 17.72 -0.85 0.10
C ASN A 69 16.97 -1.58 -1.03
N ASN A 70 16.48 -2.79 -0.78
CA ASN A 70 15.77 -3.60 -1.76
C ASN A 70 14.27 -3.31 -1.73
N VAL A 71 13.59 -3.52 -2.84
CA VAL A 71 12.11 -3.37 -2.95
C VAL A 71 11.36 -4.53 -2.29
N TRP A 72 11.99 -5.71 -2.18
CA TRP A 72 11.36 -6.93 -1.66
C TRP A 72 10.79 -6.81 -0.24
N PRO A 73 11.51 -6.24 0.76
CA PRO A 73 10.94 -6.03 2.09
C PRO A 73 9.71 -5.12 2.08
N TYR A 74 9.66 -4.14 1.17
CA TYR A 74 8.51 -3.24 1.02
C TYR A 74 7.33 -3.97 0.40
N LEU A 75 7.54 -4.78 -0.64
CA LEU A 75 6.49 -5.61 -1.23
C LEU A 75 5.88 -6.58 -0.20
N LEU A 76 6.73 -7.29 0.56
CA LEU A 76 6.28 -8.25 1.56
C LEU A 76 5.54 -7.57 2.71
N SER A 77 6.09 -6.48 3.26
CA SER A 77 5.43 -5.73 4.33
C SER A 77 4.11 -5.11 3.88
N GLY A 78 4.07 -4.55 2.67
CA GLY A 78 2.85 -4.04 2.07
C GLY A 78 1.80 -5.13 1.89
N ALA A 79 2.19 -6.30 1.38
CA ALA A 79 1.29 -7.45 1.23
C ALA A 79 0.71 -7.91 2.57
N ILE A 80 1.57 -8.07 3.59
CA ILE A 80 1.14 -8.45 4.94
C ILE A 80 0.20 -7.39 5.52
N ALA A 81 0.54 -6.11 5.41
CA ALA A 81 -0.32 -5.03 5.87
C ALA A 81 -1.68 -5.05 5.16
N GLY A 82 -1.70 -5.32 3.85
CA GLY A 82 -2.92 -5.48 3.07
C GLY A 82 -3.80 -6.63 3.57
N ILE A 83 -3.21 -7.80 3.86
CA ILE A 83 -3.93 -8.95 4.43
C ILE A 83 -4.50 -8.61 5.81
N VAL A 84 -3.70 -7.94 6.66
CA VAL A 84 -4.13 -7.52 7.99
C VAL A 84 -5.32 -6.56 7.89
N VAL A 85 -5.24 -5.56 7.00
CA VAL A 85 -6.35 -4.64 6.73
C VAL A 85 -7.58 -5.40 6.24
N ALA A 86 -7.42 -6.38 5.34
CA ALA A 86 -8.52 -7.19 4.84
C ALA A 86 -9.21 -7.97 5.95
N TYR A 87 -8.42 -8.60 6.82
CA TYR A 87 -8.91 -9.37 7.95
C TYR A 87 -9.76 -8.51 8.89
N TYR A 88 -9.31 -7.30 9.24
CA TYR A 88 -10.05 -6.44 10.18
C TYR A 88 -11.23 -5.71 9.56
N LEU A 89 -11.19 -5.37 8.27
CA LEU A 89 -12.25 -4.60 7.62
C LEU A 89 -13.38 -5.47 7.06
N PHE A 90 -13.08 -6.69 6.64
CA PHE A 90 -14.05 -7.57 6.00
C PHE A 90 -14.27 -8.80 6.87
N PRO A 91 -15.33 -8.83 7.71
CA PRO A 91 -15.64 -9.98 8.55
C PRO A 91 -15.79 -11.29 7.77
N SER A 92 -16.18 -11.20 6.49
CA SER A 92 -16.24 -12.33 5.56
C SER A 92 -14.88 -13.01 5.34
N VAL A 93 -13.77 -12.32 5.59
CA VAL A 93 -12.41 -12.83 5.47
C VAL A 93 -11.98 -13.68 6.67
N HIS A 94 -12.69 -13.59 7.80
CA HIS A 94 -12.40 -14.42 8.95
C HIS A 94 -12.51 -15.92 8.62
N GLY A 95 -11.42 -16.64 8.86
CA GLY A 95 -11.34 -18.09 8.63
C GLY A 95 -11.08 -18.51 7.19
N PHE A 96 -10.98 -17.59 6.22
CA PHE A 96 -10.66 -17.89 4.81
C PHE A 96 -11.49 -19.04 4.21
N ALA A 97 -12.73 -19.19 4.67
CA ALA A 97 -13.52 -20.41 4.43
C ALA A 97 -14.05 -20.52 3.00
N ASN A 98 -14.14 -19.39 2.26
CA ASN A 98 -14.75 -19.32 0.95
C ASN A 98 -13.80 -18.70 -0.09
N PRO A 99 -13.89 -19.07 -1.38
CA PRO A 99 -13.04 -18.51 -2.44
C PRO A 99 -13.09 -16.98 -2.50
N SER A 100 -14.26 -16.38 -2.24
CA SER A 100 -14.42 -14.93 -2.26
C SER A 100 -13.62 -14.21 -1.17
N SER A 101 -13.48 -14.79 0.02
CA SER A 101 -12.67 -14.17 1.07
C SER A 101 -11.18 -14.24 0.80
N ILE A 102 -10.73 -15.36 0.21
CA ILE A 102 -9.35 -15.50 -0.27
C ILE A 102 -9.08 -14.44 -1.36
N ALA A 103 -10.00 -14.26 -2.30
CA ALA A 103 -9.87 -13.26 -3.36
C ALA A 103 -9.74 -11.84 -2.79
N ILE A 104 -10.59 -11.46 -1.82
CA ILE A 104 -10.50 -10.16 -1.15
C ILE A 104 -9.13 -9.98 -0.49
N ALA A 105 -8.67 -10.97 0.28
CA ALA A 105 -7.38 -10.88 0.95
C ALA A 105 -6.21 -10.76 -0.04
N VAL A 106 -6.24 -11.49 -1.15
CA VAL A 106 -5.22 -11.40 -2.21
C VAL A 106 -5.24 -10.03 -2.88
N ILE A 107 -6.41 -9.47 -3.18
CA ILE A 107 -6.55 -8.13 -3.76
C ILE A 107 -5.98 -7.08 -2.80
N CYS A 108 -6.34 -7.14 -1.52
CA CYS A 108 -5.82 -6.23 -0.51
C CYS A 108 -4.30 -6.38 -0.33
N ALA A 109 -3.77 -7.60 -0.34
CA ALA A 109 -2.34 -7.86 -0.31
C ALA A 109 -1.63 -7.21 -1.52
N PHE A 110 -2.20 -7.38 -2.71
CA PHE A 110 -1.66 -6.81 -3.94
C PHE A 110 -1.65 -5.28 -3.91
N PHE A 111 -2.71 -4.64 -3.44
CA PHE A 111 -2.76 -3.18 -3.29
C PHE A 111 -1.82 -2.64 -2.22
N GLY A 112 -1.70 -3.36 -1.09
CA GLY A 112 -0.72 -3.03 -0.07
C GLY A 112 0.71 -3.11 -0.61
N ALA A 113 1.03 -4.15 -1.40
CA ALA A 113 2.32 -4.31 -2.06
C ALA A 113 2.60 -3.18 -3.07
N ILE A 114 1.63 -2.83 -3.93
CA ILE A 114 1.75 -1.70 -4.87
C ILE A 114 2.02 -0.39 -4.12
N THR A 115 1.27 -0.13 -3.05
CA THR A 115 1.43 1.07 -2.23
C THR A 115 2.83 1.15 -1.65
N ALA A 116 3.31 0.08 -1.02
CA ALA A 116 4.63 0.03 -0.41
C ALA A 116 5.76 0.12 -1.44
N ALA A 117 5.62 -0.52 -2.60
CA ALA A 117 6.58 -0.43 -3.70
C ALA A 117 6.65 0.97 -4.29
N THR A 118 5.50 1.61 -4.51
CA THR A 118 5.41 2.99 -4.99
C THR A 118 6.07 3.93 -3.98
N PHE A 119 5.77 3.76 -2.70
CA PHE A 119 6.37 4.54 -1.64
C PHE A 119 7.90 4.37 -1.61
N TRP A 120 8.38 3.12 -1.69
CA TRP A 120 9.80 2.83 -1.77
C TRP A 120 10.46 3.49 -2.98
N TRP A 121 9.82 3.50 -4.15
CA TRP A 121 10.35 4.15 -5.34
C TRP A 121 10.54 5.66 -5.12
N ILE A 122 9.51 6.32 -4.56
CA ILE A 122 9.52 7.77 -4.35
C ILE A 122 10.49 8.15 -3.22
N ALA A 123 10.41 7.47 -2.08
CA ALA A 123 11.20 7.75 -0.89
C ALA A 123 12.50 6.90 -0.82
N ARG A 124 12.95 6.35 -1.95
CA ARG A 124 14.08 5.42 -2.03
C ARG A 124 15.30 5.94 -1.26
N PRO A 125 15.88 5.15 -0.33
CA PRO A 125 17.12 5.51 0.32
C PRO A 125 18.20 5.67 -0.75
N SER A 126 18.76 6.86 -0.84
CA SER A 126 19.88 7.10 -1.75
C SER A 126 21.11 6.52 -1.06
N ARG A 127 21.77 5.53 -1.68
CA ARG A 127 23.03 4.98 -1.16
C ARG A 127 24.00 6.14 -0.84
N PRO A 128 24.79 6.04 0.24
CA PRO A 128 25.90 6.98 0.44
C PRO A 128 26.83 6.98 -0.77
#